data_AF-A0A962GDB0-F1
#
_entry.id   AF-A0A962GDB0-F1
#
_cell.length_a   1.000
_cell.length_b   1.000
_cell.length_c   1.000
_cell.angle_alpha   90.00
_cell.angle_beta   90.00
_cell.angle_gamma   90.00
#
_symmetry.space_group_name_H-M   'P 1'
#
loop_
_entity.id
_entity.type
_entity.pdbx_description
1 polymer ?
#
loop_
_entity_poly.entity_id
_entity_poly.type
_entity_poly.pdbx_seq_one_letter_code
_entity_poly.pdbx_strand_id
1 'polypeptide(L)' 'RARSDDTLPRINLAAEGNQLTLELPAAWLDNHPLTRIDLEQERDYLKQIDIKLQVSKSASREVAA' A
#
# COMPACT_ATOMS: atom_id res chain seq x y z
N ARG A 1 -0.92 6.80 23.34
CA ARG A 1 -1.10 6.88 21.87
C ARG A 1 0.29 6.73 21.25
N ALA A 2 0.81 5.51 21.23
CA ALA A 2 2.06 5.19 20.56
C ALA A 2 1.74 5.10 19.06
N ARG A 3 2.39 5.93 18.25
CA ARG A 3 2.52 5.62 16.83
C ARG A 3 3.48 4.45 16.83
N SER A 4 2.94 3.23 16.77
CA SER A 4 3.75 2.03 16.77
C SER A 4 4.86 2.23 15.75
N ASP A 5 6.07 2.16 16.27
CA ASP A 5 7.35 1.87 15.63
C ASP A 5 7.34 0.56 14.81
N ASP A 6 6.16 0.12 14.38
CA ASP A 6 5.93 -1.07 13.59
C ASP A 6 6.67 -0.86 12.28
N THR A 7 7.77 -1.61 12.17
CA THR A 7 8.71 -1.65 11.05
C THR A 7 7.99 -1.35 9.75
N LEU A 8 8.19 -0.13 9.24
CA LEU A 8 7.64 0.31 7.96
C LEU A 8 7.84 -0.83 6.96
N PRO A 9 6.77 -1.47 6.47
CA PRO A 9 6.91 -2.56 5.53
C PRO A 9 7.71 -2.08 4.33
N ARG A 10 8.41 -2.99 3.65
CA ARG A 10 8.98 -2.67 2.34
C ARG A 10 7.84 -2.38 1.36
N ILE A 11 7.47 -1.11 1.30
CA ILE A 11 6.54 -0.55 0.35
C ILE A 11 7.33 -0.13 -0.89
N ASN A 12 6.93 -0.65 -2.05
CA ASN A 12 7.49 -0.22 -3.31
C ASN A 12 6.44 0.64 -4.02
N LEU A 13 6.84 1.82 -4.46
CA LEU A 13 6.02 2.67 -5.31
C LEU A 13 6.74 2.84 -6.65
N ALA A 14 6.08 2.44 -7.72
CA ALA A 14 6.52 2.69 -9.09
C ALA A 14 5.51 3.65 -9.75
N ALA A 15 6.02 4.69 -10.40
CA ALA A 15 5.20 5.62 -11.17
C ALA A 15 5.59 5.51 -12.64
N GLU A 16 4.63 5.17 -13.49
CA GLU A 16 4.76 5.13 -14.94
C GLU A 16 3.69 6.02 -15.58
N GLY A 17 4.09 7.25 -15.92
CA GLY A 17 3.19 8.25 -16.50
C GLY A 17 1.97 8.52 -15.59
N ASN A 18 0.79 8.12 -16.06
CA ASN A 18 -0.48 8.25 -15.34
C ASN A 18 -0.85 7.00 -14.52
N GLN A 19 0.08 6.07 -14.31
CA GLN A 19 -0.15 4.88 -13.50
C GLN A 19 0.81 4.85 -12.31
N LEU A 20 0.27 4.65 -11.11
CA LEU A 20 1.00 4.43 -9.87
C LEU A 20 0.79 2.98 -9.47
N THR A 21 1.87 2.22 -9.35
CA THR A 21 1.85 0.86 -8.81
C THR A 21 2.41 0.89 -7.40
N LEU A 22 1.56 0.60 -6.43
CA LEU A 22 1.93 0.50 -5.03
C LEU A 22 1.95 -0.98 -4.64
N GLU A 23 3.13 -1.50 -4.32
CA GLU A 23 3.30 -2.86 -3.81
C GLU A 23 3.41 -2.85 -2.30
N LEU A 24 2.51 -3.59 -1.64
CA LEU A 24 2.40 -3.68 -0.19
C LEU A 24 2.51 -5.14 0.26
N PRO A 25 3.19 -5.42 1.38
CA PRO A 25 3.17 -6.72 2.03
C PRO A 25 1.75 -7.25 2.31
N ALA A 26 1.44 -8.45 1.83
CA ALA A 26 0.13 -9.08 2.07
C ALA A 26 -0.18 -9.22 3.57
N ALA A 27 0.80 -9.64 4.38
CA ALA A 27 0.66 -9.79 5.83
C ALA A 27 0.38 -8.47 6.55
N TRP A 28 0.93 -7.35 6.04
CA TRP A 28 0.66 -6.02 6.57
C TRP A 28 -0.73 -5.54 6.20
N LEU A 29 -1.16 -5.76 4.96
CA LEU A 29 -2.51 -5.39 4.52
C LEU A 29 -3.60 -6.15 5.29
N ASP A 30 -3.30 -7.37 5.74
CA ASP A 30 -4.19 -8.19 6.56
C ASP A 30 -4.30 -7.65 8.01
N ASN A 31 -3.17 -7.19 8.58
CA ASN A 31 -3.13 -6.57 9.90
C ASN A 31 -3.64 -5.11 9.93
N HIS A 32 -3.73 -4.43 8.77
CA HIS A 32 -4.12 -3.02 8.68
C HIS A 32 -5.34 -2.79 7.76
N PRO A 33 -6.55 -3.21 8.17
CA PRO A 33 -7.76 -3.07 7.37
C PRO A 33 -8.17 -1.61 7.13
N LEU A 34 -7.80 -0.68 8.03
CA LEU A 34 -8.04 0.75 7.84
C LEU A 34 -7.23 1.32 6.67
N THR A 35 -5.98 0.88 6.49
CA THR A 35 -5.17 1.33 5.35
C THR A 35 -5.74 0.82 4.04
N ARG A 36 -6.31 -0.40 4.00
CA ARG A 36 -6.98 -0.87 2.79
C ARG A 36 -8.11 0.08 2.37
N ILE A 37 -8.92 0.54 3.32
CA ILE A 37 -10.02 1.48 3.06
C ILE A 37 -9.46 2.83 2.57
N ASP A 38 -8.40 3.33 3.20
CA ASP A 38 -7.73 4.58 2.81
C ASP A 38 -7.20 4.49 1.37
N LEU A 39 -6.56 3.37 1.01
CA LEU A 39 -6.06 3.12 -0.34
C LEU A 39 -7.19 3.06 -1.38
N GLU A 40 -8.33 2.44 -1.05
CA GLU A 40 -9.48 2.45 -1.95
C GLU A 40 -10.01 3.87 -2.19
N GLN A 41 -10.00 4.73 -1.16
CA GLN A 41 -10.34 6.14 -1.31
C GLN A 41 -9.29 6.89 -2.14
N GLU A 42 -8.00 6.69 -1.87
CA GLU A 42 -6.90 7.29 -2.64
C GLU A 42 -6.98 6.93 -4.12
N ARG A 43 -7.34 5.67 -4.45
CA ARG A 43 -7.55 5.26 -5.84
C ARG A 43 -8.63 6.09 -6.52
N ASP A 44 -9.72 6.40 -5.82
CA ASP A 44 -10.81 7.19 -6.37
C ASP A 44 -10.39 8.66 -6.57
N TYR A 45 -9.69 9.23 -5.59
CA TYR A 45 -9.12 10.58 -5.72
C TYR A 45 -8.11 10.69 -6.87
N LEU A 46 -7.20 9.73 -7.01
CA LEU A 46 -6.21 9.72 -8.08
C LEU A 46 -6.87 9.55 -9.44
N LYS A 47 -7.94 8.75 -9.52
CA LYS A 47 -8.72 8.59 -10.75
C LYS A 47 -9.37 9.90 -11.20
N GLN A 48 -9.74 10.79 -10.29
CA GLN A 48 -10.29 12.11 -10.64
C GLN A 48 -9.28 13.00 -11.38
N ILE A 49 -7.98 12.79 -11.18
CA ILE A 49 -6.90 13.51 -11.85
C ILE A 49 -6.25 12.70 -12.98
N ASP A 50 -6.97 11.72 -13.52
CA ASP A 50 -6.52 10.80 -14.59
C ASP A 50 -5.35 9.88 -14.17
N ILE A 51 -5.13 9.69 -12.88
CA ILE A 51 -4.08 8.82 -12.36
C ILE A 51 -4.67 7.48 -11.89
N LYS A 52 -4.16 6.37 -12.43
CA LYS A 52 -4.56 5.02 -12.02
C LYS A 52 -3.64 4.52 -10.92
N LEU A 53 -4.18 4.37 -9.70
CA LEU A 53 -3.48 3.66 -8.64
C LEU A 53 -3.81 2.16 -8.69
N GLN A 54 -2.76 1.34 -8.80
CA GLN A 54 -2.78 -0.11 -8.79
C GLN A 54 -2.10 -0.59 -7.51
N VAL A 55 -2.85 -1.28 -6.65
CA VAL A 55 -2.32 -1.86 -5.42
C VAL A 55 -2.03 -3.34 -5.65
N SER A 56 -0.76 -3.71 -5.54
CA SER A 56 -0.27 -5.09 -5.68
C SER A 56 0.15 -5.61 -4.30
N LYS A 57 -0.09 -6.89 -4.04
CA LYS A 57 0.34 -7.53 -2.80
C LYS A 57 1.68 -8.22 -3.03
N SER A 58 2.74 -7.81 -2.34
CA SER A 58 4.00 -8.53 -2.34
C SER A 58 3.97 -9.63 -1.27
N ALA A 59 4.39 -10.84 -1.66
CA ALA A 59 4.59 -11.95 -0.74
C ALA A 59 5.82 -11.64 0.12
N SER A 60 5.59 -10.91 1.20
CA SER A 60 6.53 -10.70 2.29
C SER A 60 6.71 -12.05 2.98
N ARG A 61 7.82 -12.71 2.70
CA ARG A 61 8.32 -13.77 3.56
C ARG A 61 8.84 -13.08 4.83
N GLU A 62 8.00 -12.98 5.84
CA GLU A 62 8.43 -12.58 7.18
C GLU A 62 9.55 -13.53 7.62
N VAL A 63 10.76 -12.97 7.73
CA VAL A 63 11.87 -13.64 8.42
C VAL A 63 11.64 -13.40 9.90
N ALA A 64 11.15 -14.43 10.57
CA ALA A 64 11.12 -14.50 12.02
C ALA A 64 12.56 -14.33 12.57
N ALA A 65 12.72 -13.42 13.53
CA ALA A 65 13.87 -13.34 14.42
C ALA A 65 13.37 -13.07 15.84
#